data_AF-A0A7S6RZA8-F1
#
_entry.id   AF-A0A7S6RZA8-F1
#
_cell.length_a   1.000
_cell.length_b   1.000
_cell.length_c   1.000
_cell.angle_alpha   90.00
_cell.angle_beta   90.00
_cell.angle_gamma   90.00
#
_symmetry.space_group_name_H-M   'P 1'
#
loop_
_entity.id
_entity.type
_entity.pdbx_description
1 polymer ?
#
loop_
_entity_poly.entity_id
_entity_poly.type
_entity_poly.pdbx_seq_one_letter_code
_entity_poly.pdbx_strand_id
1 'polypeptide(L)'
;MVETLSKPILGLDSEFPDVVYVSYHSASGKYGCYCHLGIHGLACFSSEAAAIRFTEWIDLSGMTVVELTFDEAREVAKARPFPVVALMLLDRMDQPKIHYVR
;
A
#
# COMPACT_ATOMS: atom_id res chain seq x y z
N MET A 1 18.31 -29.31 20.75
CA MET A 1 18.26 -28.12 19.87
C MET A 1 17.04 -28.29 19.01
N VAL A 2 16.10 -27.33 19.04
CA VAL A 2 14.91 -27.40 18.19
C VAL A 2 15.29 -26.81 16.84
N GLU A 3 15.47 -27.67 15.84
CA GLU A 3 15.58 -27.26 14.44
C GLU A 3 14.17 -26.86 13.96
N THR A 4 13.86 -25.58 14.08
CA THR A 4 12.70 -24.98 13.41
C THR A 4 12.95 -25.01 11.90
N LEU A 5 12.34 -25.98 11.22
CA LEU A 5 12.20 -26.00 9.76
C LEU A 5 11.50 -24.70 9.33
N SER A 6 12.28 -23.74 8.86
CA SER A 6 11.79 -22.58 8.12
C SER A 6 11.25 -23.09 6.78
N LYS A 7 9.97 -23.45 6.74
CA LYS A 7 9.28 -23.65 5.47
C LYS A 7 9.14 -22.28 4.81
N PRO A 8 9.72 -22.04 3.63
CA PRO A 8 9.44 -20.82 2.90
C PRO A 8 7.96 -20.81 2.55
N ILE A 9 7.23 -19.80 3.01
CA ILE A 9 5.86 -19.54 2.59
C ILE A 9 5.97 -19.13 1.12
N LEU A 10 5.53 -20.00 0.19
CA LEU A 10 5.47 -19.69 -1.24
C LEU A 10 4.76 -18.34 -1.44
N GLY A 11 5.45 -17.37 -2.02
CA GLY A 11 4.92 -16.02 -2.30
C GLY A 11 5.73 -14.85 -1.74
N LEU A 12 6.78 -15.11 -0.95
CA LEU A 12 7.64 -14.09 -0.34
C LEU A 12 8.69 -13.45 -1.28
N ASP A 13 8.91 -13.99 -2.47
CA ASP A 13 10.00 -13.53 -3.38
C ASP A 13 9.74 -12.20 -4.09
N SER A 14 8.68 -11.49 -3.69
CA SER A 14 8.38 -10.18 -4.25
C SER A 14 8.25 -9.19 -3.10
N GLU A 15 9.38 -8.96 -2.43
CA GLU A 15 9.53 -8.07 -1.29
C GLU A 15 8.82 -6.74 -1.56
N PHE A 16 8.10 -6.26 -0.55
CA PHE A 16 7.67 -4.87 -0.54
C PHE A 16 8.93 -4.01 -0.45
N PRO A 17 9.04 -2.94 -1.26
CA PRO A 17 10.16 -2.02 -1.15
C PRO A 17 10.24 -1.45 0.28
N ASP A 18 11.45 -1.18 0.76
CA ASP A 18 11.67 -0.52 2.06
C ASP A 18 10.98 0.84 2.14
N VAL A 19 10.85 1.51 0.98
CA VAL A 19 10.23 2.82 0.82
C VAL A 19 9.14 2.74 -0.24
N VAL A 20 7.95 3.25 0.09
CA VAL A 20 6.78 3.27 -0.76
C VAL A 20 6.21 4.68 -0.87
N TYR A 21 5.56 4.96 -1.99
CA TYR A 21 4.90 6.23 -2.27
C TYR A 21 3.40 6.06 -2.11
N VAL A 22 2.75 6.97 -1.39
CA VAL A 22 1.30 6.97 -1.17
C VAL A 22 0.72 8.33 -1.56
N SER A 23 -0.53 8.34 -2.04
CA SER A 23 -1.25 9.59 -2.29
C SER A 23 -1.88 10.09 -1.00
N TYR A 24 -1.69 11.37 -0.66
CA TYR A 24 -2.15 12.00 0.58
C TYR A 24 -2.79 13.36 0.31
N HIS A 25 -3.95 13.61 0.90
CA HIS A 25 -4.63 14.90 0.87
C HIS A 25 -4.34 15.67 2.16
N SER A 26 -3.47 16.68 2.09
CA SER A 26 -3.01 17.44 3.25
C SER A 26 -4.13 18.14 4.00
N ALA A 27 -5.13 18.70 3.29
CA ALA A 27 -6.20 19.47 3.91
C ALA A 27 -7.21 18.61 4.71
N SER A 28 -7.37 17.32 4.38
CA SER A 28 -8.32 16.44 5.08
C SER A 28 -7.68 15.27 5.80
N GLY A 29 -6.35 15.12 5.75
CA GLY A 29 -5.64 13.98 6.34
C GLY A 29 -6.01 12.61 5.74
N LYS A 30 -6.51 12.60 4.50
CA LYS A 30 -6.97 11.37 3.81
C LYS A 30 -5.85 10.80 2.95
N TYR A 31 -5.86 9.48 2.79
CA TYR A 31 -4.93 8.78 1.91
C TYR A 31 -5.68 8.10 0.77
N GLY A 32 -4.96 7.89 -0.35
CA GLY A 32 -5.42 7.09 -1.47
C GLY A 32 -5.66 5.66 -1.03
N CYS A 33 -6.85 5.14 -1.31
CA CYS A 33 -7.22 3.76 -1.04
C CYS A 33 -7.68 3.11 -2.35
N TYR A 34 -7.51 1.80 -2.45
CA TYR A 34 -7.94 1.03 -3.61
C TYR A 34 -8.71 -0.22 -3.15
N CYS A 35 -9.68 -0.64 -3.96
CA CYS A 35 -10.42 -1.87 -3.74
C CYS A 35 -10.11 -2.84 -4.88
N HIS A 36 -9.46 -3.96 -4.55
CA HIS A 36 -9.15 -5.02 -5.49
C HIS A 36 -9.85 -6.31 -5.05
N LEU A 37 -10.78 -6.82 -5.87
CA LEU A 37 -11.54 -8.05 -5.61
C LEU A 37 -12.22 -8.06 -4.21
N GLY A 38 -12.75 -6.92 -3.78
CA GLY A 38 -13.42 -6.75 -2.49
C GLY A 38 -12.48 -6.51 -1.30
N ILE A 39 -11.16 -6.55 -1.51
CA ILE A 39 -10.17 -6.23 -0.49
C ILE A 39 -9.89 -4.73 -0.57
N HIS A 40 -10.09 -4.01 0.54
CA HIS A 40 -9.82 -2.58 0.64
C HIS A 40 -8.46 -2.36 1.29
N GLY A 41 -7.59 -1.62 0.61
CA GLY A 41 -6.26 -1.33 1.11
C GLY A 41 -5.80 0.10 0.85
N LEU A 42 -4.79 0.51 1.62
CA LEU A 42 -4.03 1.72 1.36
C LEU A 42 -3.27 1.53 0.04
N ALA A 43 -3.42 2.47 -0.89
CA ALA A 43 -2.73 2.43 -2.18
C ALA A 43 -1.28 2.90 -2.00
N CYS A 44 -0.32 2.02 -2.29
CA CYS A 44 1.10 2.36 -2.30
C CYS A 44 1.79 1.92 -3.59
N PHE A 45 2.92 2.54 -3.90
CA PHE A 45 3.65 2.37 -5.15
C PHE A 45 5.16 2.29 -4.88
N SER A 46 5.91 1.57 -5.71
CA SER A 46 7.37 1.50 -5.59
C SER A 46 8.08 2.72 -6.18
N SER A 47 7.37 3.57 -6.92
CA SER A 47 7.92 4.78 -7.51
C SER A 47 6.97 5.97 -7.38
N GLU A 48 7.53 7.15 -7.18
CA GLU A 48 6.79 8.40 -7.12
C GLU A 48 5.96 8.63 -8.39
N ALA A 49 6.56 8.35 -9.56
CA ALA A 49 5.88 8.49 -10.85
C ALA A 49 4.61 7.64 -10.97
N ALA A 50 4.59 6.43 -10.38
CA ALA A 50 3.40 5.59 -10.38
C ALA A 50 2.32 6.17 -9.45
N ALA A 51 2.70 6.69 -8.29
CA ALA A 51 1.78 7.37 -7.37
C ALA A 51 1.20 8.67 -7.97
N ILE A 52 1.98 9.44 -8.72
CA ILE A 52 1.50 10.63 -9.44
C ILE A 52 0.45 10.22 -10.46
N ARG A 53 0.74 9.23 -11.31
CA ARG A 53 -0.22 8.73 -12.31
C ARG A 53 -1.52 8.23 -11.68
N PHE A 54 -1.42 7.53 -10.55
CA PHE A 54 -2.61 7.10 -9.81
C PHE A 54 -3.42 8.28 -9.27
N THR A 55 -2.73 9.30 -8.76
CA THR A 55 -3.34 10.52 -8.24
C THR A 55 -4.08 11.29 -9.33
N GLU A 56 -3.51 11.36 -10.53
CA GLU A 56 -4.16 11.93 -11.72
C GLU A 56 -5.36 11.09 -12.15
N TRP A 57 -5.24 9.76 -12.10
CA TRP A 57 -6.30 8.83 -12.50
C TRP A 57 -7.54 8.91 -11.61
N ILE A 58 -7.37 9.07 -10.29
CA ILE A 58 -8.49 9.21 -9.35
C ILE A 58 -9.15 10.61 -9.41
N ASP A 59 -8.56 11.56 -10.15
CA ASP A 59 -9.05 12.94 -10.33
C ASP A 59 -9.40 13.66 -9.01
N LEU A 60 -8.64 13.37 -7.95
CA LEU A 60 -8.81 14.01 -6.66
C LEU A 60 -7.85 15.19 -6.54
N SER A 61 -8.38 16.39 -6.81
CA SER A 61 -7.64 17.64 -6.64
C SER A 61 -7.06 17.79 -5.22
N GLY A 62 -5.84 18.32 -5.13
CA GLY A 62 -5.15 18.59 -3.85
C GLY A 62 -4.43 17.40 -3.23
N MET A 63 -4.44 16.24 -3.88
CA MET A 63 -3.63 15.09 -3.47
C MET A 63 -2.16 15.32 -3.83
N THR A 64 -1.29 15.02 -2.88
CA THR A 64 0.17 15.04 -3.03
C THR A 64 0.72 13.64 -2.85
N VAL A 65 1.86 13.34 -3.46
CA VAL A 65 2.57 12.08 -3.19
C VAL A 65 3.48 12.26 -1.99
N VAL A 66 3.48 11.28 -1.09
CA VAL A 66 4.31 11.24 0.11
C VAL A 66 5.12 9.96 0.09
N GLU A 67 6.42 10.10 0.34
CA GLU A 67 7.33 8.99 0.55
C GLU A 67 7.27 8.54 2.01
N LEU A 68 7.09 7.24 2.24
CA LEU A 68 7.05 6.61 3.55
C LEU A 68 7.87 5.33 3.52
N THR A 69 8.41 4.94 4.67
CA THR A 69 8.88 3.55 4.83
C THR A 69 7.71 2.57 4.77
N PHE A 70 7.98 1.32 4.41
CA PHE A 70 6.97 0.27 4.41
C PHE A 70 6.27 0.12 5.77
N ASP A 71 7.02 0.19 6.86
CA ASP A 71 6.46 0.09 8.21
C ASP A 71 5.59 1.29 8.56
N GLU A 72 5.97 2.51 8.19
CA GLU A 72 5.10 3.70 8.34
C GLU A 72 3.81 3.56 7.54
N ALA A 73 3.90 3.09 6.29
CA ALA A 73 2.73 2.87 5.45
C ALA A 73 1.80 1.79 6.03
N ARG A 74 2.37 0.75 6.67
CA ARG A 74 1.59 -0.26 7.41
C ARG A 74 0.86 0.35 8.59
N GLU A 75 1.52 1.17 9.39
CA GLU A 75 0.87 1.85 10.52
C GLU A 75 -0.23 2.81 10.06
N VAL A 76 0.00 3.54 8.95
CA VAL A 76 -1.04 4.37 8.33
C VAL A 76 -2.26 3.53 7.93
N ALA A 77 -2.05 2.37 7.32
CA ALA A 77 -3.12 1.46 6.90
C ALA A 77 -3.90 0.90 8.11
N LYS A 78 -3.20 0.48 9.18
CA LYS A 78 -3.83 -0.02 10.42
C LYS A 78 -4.70 1.03 11.10
N ALA A 79 -4.24 2.28 11.11
CA ALA A 79 -4.93 3.40 11.74
C ALA A 79 -6.20 3.83 10.99
N ARG A 80 -6.41 3.39 9.74
CA ARG A 80 -7.62 3.72 8.98
C ARG A 80 -8.84 2.96 9.52
N PRO A 81 -10.04 3.57 9.53
CA PRO A 81 -11.26 2.84 9.86
C PRO A 81 -11.55 1.74 8.81
N PHE A 82 -12.43 0.80 9.16
CA PHE A 82 -12.99 -0.12 8.17
C PHE A 82 -13.56 0.67 6.97
N PRO A 83 -13.41 0.18 5.73
CA PRO A 83 -13.07 -1.20 5.37
C PRO A 83 -11.57 -1.49 5.15
N VAL A 84 -10.64 -0.56 5.41
CA VAL A 84 -9.21 -0.77 5.09
C VAL A 84 -8.60 -1.89 5.95
N VAL A 85 -8.13 -2.95 5.29
CA VAL A 85 -7.57 -4.17 5.91
C VAL A 85 -6.16 -4.52 5.40
N ALA A 86 -5.68 -3.83 4.37
CA ALA A 86 -4.40 -4.14 3.74
C ALA A 86 -3.61 -2.89 3.32
N LEU A 87 -2.33 -3.09 3.04
CA LEU A 87 -1.47 -2.22 2.23
C LEU A 87 -1.31 -2.87 0.86
N MET A 88 -1.53 -2.12 -0.22
CA MET A 88 -1.55 -2.66 -1.59
C MET A 88 -0.52 -1.97 -2.47
N LEU A 89 0.48 -2.74 -2.94
CA LEU A 89 1.42 -2.27 -3.95
C LEU A 89 0.76 -2.33 -5.33
N LEU A 90 0.48 -1.17 -5.90
CA LEU A 90 -0.34 -0.99 -7.11
C LEU A 90 0.47 -0.62 -8.35
N ASP A 91 1.75 -0.97 -8.40
CA ASP A 91 2.57 -0.82 -9.61
C ASP A 91 1.96 -1.55 -10.81
N ARG A 92 1.22 -2.63 -10.54
CA ARG A 92 0.37 -3.37 -11.49
C ARG A 92 -1.04 -3.46 -10.93
N MET A 93 -1.94 -2.58 -11.37
CA MET A 93 -3.31 -2.48 -10.83
C MET A 93 -4.16 -3.75 -11.06
N ASP A 94 -3.84 -4.53 -12.10
CA ASP A 94 -4.47 -5.82 -12.43
C ASP A 94 -4.02 -6.95 -11.48
N GLN A 95 -2.85 -6.81 -10.88
CA GLN A 95 -2.22 -7.81 -10.03
C GLN A 95 -1.49 -7.14 -8.86
N PRO A 96 -2.20 -6.47 -7.94
CA PRO A 96 -1.56 -5.80 -6.83
C PRO A 96 -0.95 -6.82 -5.87
N LYS A 97 0.18 -6.45 -5.26
CA LYS A 97 0.67 -7.20 -4.09
C LYS A 97 -0.06 -6.70 -2.86
N ILE A 98 -0.61 -7.63 -2.08
CA ILE A 98 -1.46 -7.31 -0.94
C ILE A 98 -0.74 -7.75 0.33
N HIS A 99 -0.49 -6.79 1.23
CA HIS A 99 0.02 -7.03 2.57
C HIS A 99 -1.07 -6.76 3.60
N TYR A 100 -1.62 -7.81 4.21
CA TYR A 100 -2.69 -7.68 5.20
C TYR A 100 -2.16 -7.06 6.51
N VAL A 101 -2.94 -6.14 7.07
CA VAL A 101 -2.60 -5.44 8.32
C VAL A 101 -3.65 -5.62 9.42
N ARG A 102 -4.73 -6.36 9.14
CA ARG A 102 -5.80 -6.74 10.07
C ARG A 102 -6.17 -8.21 9.93
#